data_AF-A0A524MVT3-F1
#
_entry.id   AF-A0A524MVT3-F1
#
_cell.length_a   1.000
_cell.length_b   1.000
_cell.length_c   1.000
_cell.angle_alpha   90.00
_cell.angle_beta   90.00
_cell.angle_gamma   90.00
#
_symmetry.space_group_name_H-M   'P 1'
#
loop_
_entity.id
_entity.type
_entity.pdbx_description
1 polymer ?
#
loop_
_entity_poly.entity_id
_entity_poly.type
_entity_poly.pdbx_seq_one_letter_code
_entity_poly.pdbx_strand_id
1 'polypeptide(L)'
;MSRLFLLLVLFTSSATLGVAQPQSLNDKILEAFAALENVSQNGGDVSILVQILNEVILEVGTGDFDQAVVESKLETIIYNAQRANVLAIQESRVRLIIVGTTVVLIVLIEYIVWKNFPRFFWKIWIRKRGHWEIK
;
A
#
# COMPACT_ATOMS: atom_id res chain seq x y z
N MET A 1 -48.22 24.85 -19.03
CA MET A 1 -47.18 24.76 -17.98
C MET A 1 -47.36 23.56 -17.02
N SER A 2 -48.10 22.51 -17.38
CA SER A 2 -48.38 21.36 -16.48
C SER A 2 -47.49 20.11 -16.73
N ARG A 3 -46.97 19.95 -17.96
CA ARG A 3 -46.15 18.77 -18.33
C ARG A 3 -44.70 18.83 -17.84
N LEU A 4 -44.17 20.03 -17.63
CA LEU A 4 -42.80 20.26 -17.14
C LEU A 4 -42.68 19.97 -15.64
N PHE A 5 -43.76 20.11 -14.88
CA PHE A 5 -43.81 19.83 -13.45
C PHE A 5 -43.86 18.32 -13.15
N LEU A 6 -44.54 17.54 -14.01
CA LEU A 6 -44.60 16.06 -13.88
C LEU A 6 -43.26 15.37 -14.16
N LEU A 7 -42.44 15.91 -15.07
CA LEU A 7 -41.09 15.37 -15.34
C LEU A 7 -40.10 15.65 -14.20
N LEU A 8 -40.31 16.73 -13.44
CA LEU A 8 -39.41 17.12 -12.35
C LEU A 8 -39.65 16.28 -11.07
N VAL A 9 -40.88 15.79 -10.87
CA VAL A 9 -41.24 14.89 -9.75
C VAL A 9 -40.82 13.43 -10.02
N LEU A 10 -40.76 13.01 -11.28
CA LEU A 10 -40.25 11.68 -11.66
C LEU A 10 -38.72 11.56 -11.55
N PHE A 11 -37.99 12.69 -11.55
CA PHE A 11 -36.53 12.68 -11.43
C PHE A 11 -36.05 12.66 -9.96
N THR A 12 -36.88 13.08 -9.01
CA THR A 12 -36.50 13.17 -7.58
C THR A 12 -36.84 11.93 -6.76
N SER A 13 -37.55 10.95 -7.32
CA SER A 13 -38.04 9.77 -6.58
C SER A 13 -37.06 8.59 -6.54
N SER A 14 -35.85 8.73 -7.12
CA SER A 14 -34.81 7.69 -7.05
C SER A 14 -33.88 7.85 -5.84
N ALA A 15 -34.33 8.49 -4.77
CA ALA A 15 -33.68 8.34 -3.45
C ALA A 15 -34.22 7.06 -2.81
N THR A 16 -33.87 5.91 -3.38
CA THR A 16 -33.97 4.65 -2.66
C THR A 16 -33.03 4.77 -1.47
N LEU A 17 -33.60 5.04 -0.29
CA LEU A 17 -32.96 4.75 0.98
C LEU A 17 -32.51 3.30 0.90
N GLY A 18 -31.21 3.09 0.66
CA GLY A 18 -30.59 1.79 0.77
C GLY A 18 -30.76 1.36 2.21
N VAL A 19 -31.81 0.60 2.48
CA VAL A 19 -31.91 -0.19 3.71
C VAL A 19 -30.67 -1.06 3.68
N ALA A 20 -29.70 -0.74 4.55
CA ALA A 20 -28.54 -1.58 4.76
C ALA A 20 -29.10 -2.94 5.19
N GLN A 21 -29.12 -3.89 4.25
CA GLN A 21 -29.44 -5.27 4.58
C GLN A 21 -28.45 -5.70 5.67
N PRO A 22 -28.91 -6.37 6.74
CA PRO A 22 -27.99 -6.93 7.70
C PRO A 22 -27.04 -7.86 6.93
N GLN A 23 -25.77 -7.46 6.81
CA GLN A 23 -24.75 -8.29 6.17
C GLN A 23 -24.73 -9.62 6.91
N SER A 24 -24.70 -10.72 6.18
CA SER A 24 -24.55 -12.01 6.83
C SER A 24 -23.15 -12.07 7.46
N LEU A 25 -23.03 -12.83 8.54
CA LEU A 25 -21.75 -13.04 9.22
C LEU A 25 -20.68 -13.59 8.25
N ASN A 26 -21.09 -14.41 7.28
CA ASN A 26 -20.22 -14.90 6.22
C ASN A 26 -19.72 -13.79 5.29
N ASP A 27 -20.56 -12.81 4.96
CA ASP A 27 -20.16 -11.66 4.14
C ASP A 27 -19.10 -10.83 4.88
N LYS A 28 -19.25 -10.63 6.19
CA LYS A 28 -18.26 -9.92 7.02
C LYS A 28 -16.94 -10.69 7.12
N ILE A 29 -16.97 -12.02 7.20
CA ILE A 29 -15.74 -12.85 7.18
C ILE A 29 -15.02 -12.69 5.82
N LEU A 30 -15.76 -12.75 4.71
CA LEU A 30 -15.19 -12.54 3.38
C LEU A 30 -14.62 -11.12 3.21
N GLU A 31 -15.30 -10.11 3.75
CA GLU A 31 -14.82 -8.73 3.76
C GLU A 31 -13.53 -8.59 4.57
N ALA A 32 -13.44 -9.22 5.74
CA ALA A 32 -12.22 -9.26 6.53
C ALA A 32 -11.07 -9.94 5.78
N PHE A 33 -11.32 -11.07 5.10
CA PHE A 33 -10.33 -11.71 4.24
C PHE A 33 -9.85 -10.80 3.11
N ALA A 34 -10.77 -10.18 2.38
CA ALA A 34 -10.43 -9.28 1.28
C ALA A 34 -9.63 -8.06 1.76
N ALA A 35 -9.96 -7.52 2.95
CA ALA A 35 -9.22 -6.44 3.55
C ALA A 35 -7.77 -6.85 3.88
N LEU A 36 -7.55 -8.04 4.43
CA LEU A 36 -6.21 -8.56 4.72
C LEU A 36 -5.41 -8.88 3.47
N GLU A 37 -6.06 -9.46 2.44
CA GLU A 37 -5.40 -9.70 1.15
C GLU A 37 -4.86 -8.39 0.57
N ASN A 38 -5.63 -7.31 0.61
CA ASN A 38 -5.22 -6.01 0.11
C ASN A 38 -3.99 -5.47 0.87
N VAL A 39 -3.93 -5.63 2.19
CA VAL A 39 -2.74 -5.26 3.00
C VAL A 39 -1.52 -6.07 2.56
N SER A 40 -1.68 -7.38 2.40
CA SER A 40 -0.59 -8.27 1.98
C SER A 40 -0.09 -7.94 0.58
N GLN A 41 -0.98 -7.63 -0.36
CA GLN A 41 -0.61 -7.23 -1.72
C GLN A 41 0.19 -5.92 -1.75
N ASN A 42 -0.09 -5.02 -0.81
CA ASN A 42 0.66 -3.77 -0.64
C ASN A 42 1.92 -3.92 0.23
N GLY A 43 2.27 -5.15 0.63
CA GLY A 43 3.50 -5.47 1.37
C GLY A 43 3.44 -5.18 2.88
N GLY A 44 2.24 -5.03 3.45
CA GLY A 44 2.03 -4.88 4.89
C GLY A 44 2.05 -6.22 5.62
N ASP A 45 2.42 -6.21 6.90
CA ASP A 45 2.37 -7.39 7.76
C ASP A 45 0.93 -7.65 8.23
N VAL A 46 0.41 -8.84 7.90
CA VAL A 46 -0.94 -9.29 8.25
C VAL A 46 -0.95 -10.40 9.29
N SER A 47 0.21 -10.84 9.79
CA SER A 47 0.36 -12.07 10.58
C SER A 47 -0.57 -12.11 11.80
N ILE A 48 -0.61 -11.02 12.56
CA ILE A 48 -1.45 -10.89 13.75
C ILE A 48 -2.93 -10.88 13.37
N LEU A 49 -3.31 -10.15 12.33
CA LEU A 49 -4.71 -10.03 11.92
C LEU A 49 -5.25 -11.33 11.32
N VAL A 50 -4.42 -12.08 10.59
CA VAL A 50 -4.75 -13.41 10.08
C VAL A 50 -4.93 -14.41 11.23
N GLN A 51 -4.10 -14.33 12.27
CA GLN A 51 -4.26 -15.17 13.45
C GLN A 51 -5.61 -14.91 14.14
N ILE A 52 -5.96 -13.64 14.35
CA ILE A 52 -7.24 -13.26 14.95
C ILE A 52 -8.41 -13.70 14.06
N LEU A 53 -8.31 -13.55 12.73
CA LEU A 53 -9.34 -14.00 11.81
C LEU A 53 -9.52 -15.52 11.87
N ASN A 54 -8.44 -16.29 11.97
CA ASN A 54 -8.51 -17.73 12.15
C ASN A 54 -9.20 -18.13 13.46
N GLU A 55 -8.90 -17.44 14.56
CA GLU A 55 -9.59 -17.67 15.84
C GLU A 55 -11.09 -17.43 15.71
N VAL A 56 -11.50 -16.35 15.04
CA VAL A 56 -12.91 -16.05 14.78
C VAL A 56 -13.57 -17.14 13.93
N ILE A 57 -12.91 -17.62 12.88
CA ILE A 57 -13.47 -18.68 12.01
C ILE A 57 -13.64 -19.99 12.80
N LEU A 58 -12.71 -20.30 13.70
CA LEU A 58 -12.81 -21.47 14.57
C LEU A 58 -13.98 -21.32 15.57
N GLU A 59 -14.12 -20.17 16.23
CA GLU A 59 -15.25 -19.85 17.12
C GLU A 59 -16.60 -19.99 16.40
N VAL A 60 -16.69 -19.53 15.15
CA VAL A 60 -17.89 -19.68 14.33
C VAL A 60 -18.13 -21.14 13.94
N GLY A 61 -17.06 -21.88 13.63
CA GLY A 61 -17.11 -23.29 13.24
C GLY A 61 -17.51 -24.23 14.36
N THR A 62 -17.25 -23.91 15.63
CA THR A 62 -17.72 -24.69 16.78
C THR A 62 -19.21 -24.49 17.07
N GLY A 63 -19.81 -23.40 16.57
CA GLY A 63 -21.21 -23.06 16.75
C GLY A 63 -21.58 -22.55 18.15
N ASP A 64 -20.59 -22.42 19.05
CA ASP A 64 -20.74 -21.85 20.40
C ASP A 64 -20.07 -20.47 20.43
N PHE A 65 -20.78 -19.46 19.92
CA PHE A 65 -20.27 -18.09 19.85
C PHE A 65 -21.38 -17.06 20.08
N ASP A 66 -20.99 -15.91 20.63
CA ASP A 66 -21.82 -14.72 20.66
C ASP A 66 -21.64 -13.95 19.34
N GLN A 67 -22.71 -13.87 18.55
CA GLN A 67 -22.70 -13.20 17.25
C GLN A 67 -22.25 -11.74 17.35
N ALA A 68 -22.65 -11.00 18.39
CA ALA A 68 -22.28 -9.60 18.53
C ALA A 68 -20.77 -9.43 18.81
N VAL A 69 -20.18 -10.37 19.56
CA VAL A 69 -18.75 -10.39 19.83
C VAL A 69 -17.97 -10.71 18.56
N VAL A 70 -18.40 -11.71 17.79
CA VAL A 70 -17.76 -12.08 16.52
C VAL A 70 -17.84 -10.94 15.51
N GLU A 71 -19.00 -10.30 15.35
CA GLU A 71 -19.17 -9.17 14.44
C GLU A 71 -18.25 -7.99 14.82
N SER A 72 -18.15 -7.68 16.11
CA SER A 72 -17.25 -6.63 16.61
C SER A 72 -15.77 -6.95 16.35
N LYS A 73 -15.37 -8.22 16.51
CA LYS A 73 -14.01 -8.68 16.17
C LYS A 73 -13.74 -8.52 14.67
N LEU A 74 -14.67 -8.92 13.81
CA LEU A 74 -14.55 -8.78 12.35
C LEU A 74 -14.44 -7.31 11.92
N GLU A 75 -15.26 -6.42 12.49
CA GLU A 75 -15.16 -4.98 12.23
C GLU A 75 -13.82 -4.41 12.66
N THR A 76 -13.31 -4.85 13.81
CA THR A 76 -11.98 -4.46 14.31
C THR A 76 -10.87 -4.93 13.36
N ILE A 77 -10.96 -6.17 12.84
CA ILE A 77 -10.02 -6.69 11.84
C ILE A 77 -10.06 -5.85 10.57
N ILE A 78 -11.26 -5.58 10.03
CA ILE A 78 -11.43 -4.77 8.81
C ILE A 78 -10.85 -3.37 9.01
N TYR A 79 -11.16 -2.71 10.13
CA TYR A 79 -10.64 -1.38 10.44
C TYR A 79 -9.11 -1.36 10.55
N ASN A 80 -8.54 -2.32 11.28
CA ASN A 80 -7.10 -2.41 11.45
C ASN A 80 -6.39 -2.77 10.14
N ALA A 81 -6.99 -3.63 9.31
CA ALA A 81 -6.50 -3.95 7.98
C ALA A 81 -6.47 -2.70 7.09
N GLN A 82 -7.55 -1.91 7.04
CA GLN A 82 -7.57 -0.65 6.28
C GLN A 82 -6.47 0.31 6.73
N ARG A 83 -6.27 0.46 8.04
CA ARG A 83 -5.19 1.30 8.60
C ARG A 83 -3.80 0.78 8.23
N ALA A 84 -3.57 -0.52 8.37
CA ALA A 84 -2.30 -1.16 7.99
C ALA A 84 -2.04 -1.01 6.49
N ASN A 85 -3.08 -1.07 5.65
CA ASN A 85 -2.97 -0.91 4.21
C ASN A 85 -2.47 0.49 3.83
N VAL A 86 -3.04 1.52 4.45
CA VAL A 86 -2.62 2.92 4.21
C VAL A 86 -1.14 3.10 4.58
N LEU A 87 -0.70 2.51 5.70
CA LEU A 87 0.70 2.56 6.11
C LEU A 87 1.62 1.81 5.13
N ALA A 88 1.23 0.59 4.71
CA ALA A 88 1.99 -0.21 3.74
C ALA A 88 2.15 0.51 2.39
N ILE A 89 1.10 1.17 1.91
CA ILE A 89 1.15 1.99 0.68
C ILE A 89 2.09 3.20 0.85
N GLN A 90 2.07 3.85 2.01
CA GLN A 90 2.99 4.97 2.27
C GLN A 90 4.44 4.51 2.33
N GLU A 91 4.73 3.42 3.04
CA GLU A 91 6.08 2.87 3.16
C GLU A 91 6.62 2.39 1.80
N SER A 92 5.80 1.72 0.99
CA SER A 92 6.19 1.27 -0.34
C SER A 92 6.50 2.45 -1.27
N ARG A 93 5.71 3.53 -1.24
CA ARG A 93 6.00 4.77 -1.99
C ARG A 93 7.31 5.41 -1.55
N VAL A 94 7.53 5.56 -0.23
CA VAL A 94 8.78 6.12 0.30
C VAL A 94 9.97 5.27 -0.13
N ARG A 95 9.86 3.94 -0.04
CA ARG A 95 10.90 3.01 -0.48
C ARG A 95 11.22 3.19 -1.97
N LEU A 96 10.20 3.29 -2.83
CA LEU A 96 10.39 3.53 -4.27
C LEU A 96 11.10 4.86 -4.54
N ILE A 97 10.74 5.93 -3.82
CA ILE A 97 11.41 7.23 -3.95
C ILE A 97 12.88 7.13 -3.56
N ILE A 98 13.18 6.48 -2.43
CA ILE A 98 14.56 6.30 -1.95
C ILE A 98 15.35 5.49 -2.98
N VAL A 99 14.87 4.32 -3.38
CA VAL A 99 15.55 3.45 -4.36
C VAL A 99 15.76 4.17 -5.69
N GLY A 100 14.73 4.83 -6.21
CA GLY A 100 14.83 5.61 -7.45
C GLY A 100 15.87 6.72 -7.36
N THR A 101 15.88 7.47 -6.25
CA THR A 101 16.86 8.52 -6.00
C THR A 101 18.28 7.95 -5.91
N THR A 102 18.46 6.81 -5.24
CA THR A 102 19.75 6.13 -5.14
C THR A 102 20.27 5.71 -6.51
N VAL A 103 19.43 5.11 -7.36
CA VAL A 103 19.82 4.72 -8.72
C VAL A 103 20.26 5.93 -9.55
N VAL A 104 19.50 7.03 -9.49
CA VAL A 104 19.86 8.27 -10.20
C VAL A 104 21.20 8.83 -9.73
N LEU A 105 21.45 8.82 -8.42
CA LEU A 105 22.72 9.28 -7.85
C LEU A 105 23.89 8.42 -8.31
N ILE A 106 23.73 7.08 -8.35
CA ILE A 106 24.79 6.17 -8.83
C ILE A 106 25.15 6.50 -10.29
N VAL A 107 24.14 6.64 -11.17
CA VAL A 107 24.35 6.97 -12.58
C VAL A 107 25.04 8.34 -12.74
N LEU A 108 24.64 9.33 -11.94
CA LEU A 108 25.29 10.66 -11.96
C LEU A 108 26.75 10.59 -11.50
N ILE A 109 27.04 9.85 -10.42
CA ILE A 109 28.40 9.66 -9.92
C ILE A 109 29.24 8.97 -10.98
N GLU A 110 28.75 7.89 -11.59
CA GLU A 110 29.44 7.16 -12.65
C GLU A 110 29.76 8.06 -13.84
N TYR A 111 28.79 8.87 -14.27
CA TYR A 111 29.00 9.85 -15.34
C TYR A 111 30.05 10.92 -14.98
N ILE A 112 30.00 11.46 -13.77
CA ILE A 112 30.97 12.46 -13.28
C ILE A 112 32.36 11.85 -13.22
N VAL A 113 32.47 10.62 -12.70
CA VAL A 113 33.73 9.89 -12.64
C VAL A 113 34.24 9.67 -14.07
N TRP A 114 33.47 9.05 -14.95
CA TRP A 114 33.88 8.79 -16.33
C TRP A 114 34.36 10.05 -17.05
N LYS A 115 33.65 11.18 -16.91
CA LYS A 115 34.01 12.45 -17.53
C LYS A 115 35.27 13.09 -16.95
N ASN A 116 35.48 13.03 -15.63
CA ASN A 116 36.61 13.69 -14.96
C ASN A 116 37.82 12.78 -14.78
N PHE A 117 37.65 11.46 -14.90
CA PHE A 117 38.69 10.46 -14.70
C PHE A 117 39.92 10.72 -15.58
N PRO A 118 39.81 11.05 -16.89
CA PRO A 118 40.98 11.34 -17.71
C PRO A 118 41.78 12.53 -17.17
N ARG A 119 41.10 13.59 -16.71
CA ARG A 119 41.77 14.78 -16.17
C ARG A 119 42.50 14.47 -14.87
N PHE A 120 41.88 13.71 -13.96
CA PHE A 120 42.55 13.27 -12.73
C PHE A 120 43.72 12.33 -13.01
N PHE A 121 43.52 11.38 -13.91
CA PHE A 121 44.56 10.45 -14.34
C PHE A 121 45.78 11.19 -14.88
N TRP A 122 45.60 12.11 -15.83
CA TRP A 122 46.70 12.88 -16.41
C TRP A 122 47.40 13.76 -15.35
N LYS A 123 46.65 14.38 -14.44
CA LYS A 123 47.22 15.22 -13.39
C LYS A 123 48.09 14.42 -12.41
N ILE A 124 47.65 13.21 -12.05
CA ILE A 124 48.42 12.29 -11.18
C ILE A 124 49.62 11.72 -11.94
N TRP A 125 49.43 11.32 -13.20
CA TRP A 125 50.46 10.73 -14.04
C TRP A 125 51.63 11.70 -14.29
N ILE A 126 51.33 12.96 -14.64
CA ILE A 126 52.36 14.01 -14.82
C ILE A 126 53.11 14.26 -13.51
N ARG A 127 52.39 14.34 -12.38
CA ARG A 127 53.02 14.57 -11.06
C ARG A 127 53.96 13.43 -10.65
N LYS A 128 53.66 12.17 -11.03
CA LYS A 128 54.57 11.03 -10.79
C LYS A 128 55.74 10.97 -11.79
N ARG A 129 55.54 11.41 -13.05
CA ARG A 129 56.57 11.33 -14.11
C ARG A 129 57.48 12.55 -14.21
N GLY A 130 57.16 13.68 -13.58
CA GLY A 130 57.92 14.93 -13.68
C GLY A 130 59.38 14.90 -13.19
N HIS A 131 59.89 13.75 -12.74
CA HIS A 131 61.29 13.56 -12.32
C HIS A 131 62.11 12.72 -13.32
N TRP A 132 61.57 12.40 -14.49
CA TRP A 132 62.34 11.74 -15.54
C TRP A 132 63.14 12.78 -16.31
N GLU A 133 64.34 13.10 -15.82
CA GLU A 133 65.37 13.75 -16.62
C GLU A 133 65.71 12.83 -17.80
N ILE A 134 65.49 13.30 -19.01
CA ILE A 134 65.90 12.61 -20.24
C ILE A 134 67.42 12.84 -20.35
N LYS A 135 68.20 11.77 -20.15
CA LYS A 135 69.62 11.71 -20.51
C LYS A 135 69.78 11.37 -21.98
#